data_AF-A0A091J1P5-F1
#
_entry.id   AF-A0A091J1P5-F1
#
_cell.length_a   1.000
_cell.length_b   1.000
_cell.length_c   1.000
_cell.angle_alpha   90.00
_cell.angle_beta   90.00
_cell.angle_gamma   90.00
#
_symmetry.space_group_name_H-M   'P 1'
#
loop_
_entity.id
_entity.type
_entity.pdbx_description
1 polymer ?
#
loop_
_entity_poly.entity_id
_entity_poly.type
_entity_poly.pdbx_seq_one_letter_code
_entity_poly.pdbx_strand_id
1 'polypeptide(L)'
;YASHMKTRVTKAVLLGIWLGVRTFALLPIAGLGQYTLQWPGTWCFISTSDSQFTGSRLFASTFAVLGLLSLMVTVVCNLATIEALVSRCRTKVTASRSSKQWGRIAMETLIQLLGIMCVLSACWSPLLITMLKIIFSRTSFEHCKEFSSEAQSSELHKECNFFLTAVRLASLNQILDPWVYLLLRKILLQKFCQAANAVSKCSNNECKERSITLSEEIRRTAA
;
A
#
# COMPACT_ATOMS: atom_id res chain seq x y z
N TYR A 1 8.97 3.11 23.19
CA TYR A 1 7.88 4.00 22.72
C TYR A 1 7.62 5.15 23.69
N ALA A 2 7.24 4.89 24.95
CA ALA A 2 6.86 5.92 25.93
C ALA A 2 7.95 6.94 26.35
N SER A 3 9.25 6.62 26.21
CA SER A 3 10.34 7.52 26.63
C SER A 3 10.90 8.43 25.52
N HIS A 4 10.71 8.10 24.23
CA HIS A 4 11.36 8.80 23.11
C HIS A 4 10.41 9.53 22.16
N MET A 5 9.11 9.19 22.12
CA MET A 5 8.12 9.94 21.34
C MET A 5 7.56 11.10 22.15
N LYS A 6 8.34 12.18 22.23
CA LYS A 6 7.86 13.47 22.72
C LYS A 6 7.09 14.15 21.59
N THR A 7 5.95 14.75 21.88
CA THR A 7 5.13 15.51 20.91
C THR A 7 5.95 16.54 20.12
N ARG A 8 6.99 17.10 20.75
CA ARG A 8 7.95 18.01 20.12
C ARG A 8 8.75 17.35 18.98
N VAL A 9 9.18 16.10 19.14
CA VAL A 9 9.92 15.35 18.11
C VAL A 9 9.00 15.02 16.94
N THR A 10 7.78 14.55 17.20
CA THR A 10 6.79 14.30 16.14
C THR A 10 6.48 15.56 15.34
N LYS A 11 6.25 16.69 16.02
CA LYS A 11 6.03 17.99 15.35
C LYS A 11 7.24 18.42 14.52
N ALA A 12 8.46 18.27 15.05
CA ALA A 12 9.67 18.63 14.32
C ALA A 12 9.87 17.75 13.07
N VAL A 13 9.62 16.44 13.17
CA VAL A 13 9.67 15.52 12.02
C VAL A 13 8.63 15.89 10.96
N LEU A 14 7.39 16.17 11.37
CA LEU A 14 6.32 16.60 10.44
C LEU A 14 6.68 17.90 9.72
N LEU A 15 7.20 18.90 10.46
CA LEU A 15 7.67 20.14 9.86
C LEU A 15 8.83 19.91 8.89
N GLY A 16 9.78 19.04 9.25
CA GLY A 16 10.89 18.66 8.39
C GLY A 16 10.43 17.99 7.09
N ILE A 17 9.49 17.05 7.18
CA ILE A 17 8.88 16.40 6.00
C ILE A 17 8.19 17.44 5.13
N TRP A 18 7.39 18.32 5.73
CA TRP A 18 6.66 19.35 4.99
C TRP A 18 7.58 20.32 4.26
N LEU A 19 8.63 20.80 4.94
CA LEU A 19 9.66 21.64 4.35
C LEU A 19 10.41 20.91 3.23
N GLY A 20 10.79 19.65 3.45
CA GLY A 20 11.51 18.83 2.47
C GLY A 20 10.69 18.52 1.21
N VAL A 21 9.39 18.21 1.36
CA VAL A 21 8.49 18.01 0.22
C VAL A 21 8.29 19.32 -0.54
N ARG A 22 8.16 20.45 0.18
CA ARG A 22 8.01 21.76 -0.44
C ARG A 22 9.25 22.18 -1.21
N THR A 23 10.45 21.99 -0.65
CA THR A 23 11.70 22.30 -1.35
C THR A 23 11.88 21.43 -2.58
N PHE A 24 11.57 20.13 -2.48
CA PHE A 24 11.60 19.23 -3.64
C PHE A 24 10.60 19.65 -4.73
N ALA A 25 9.36 19.99 -4.37
CA ALA A 25 8.33 20.39 -5.34
C ALA A 25 8.64 21.72 -6.05
N LEU A 26 9.39 22.62 -5.40
CA LEU A 26 9.80 23.92 -5.97
C LEU A 26 11.13 23.85 -6.73
N LEU A 27 11.81 22.70 -6.72
CA LEU A 27 13.09 22.48 -7.40
C LEU A 27 13.07 22.84 -8.90
N PRO A 28 11.97 22.59 -9.66
CA PRO A 28 11.85 23.04 -11.05
C PRO A 28 11.93 24.55 -11.25
N ILE A 29 11.51 25.36 -10.26
CA ILE A 29 11.62 26.83 -10.33
C ILE A 29 13.08 27.29 -10.29
N ALA A 30 13.94 26.51 -9.62
CA ALA A 30 15.39 26.73 -9.59
C ALA A 30 16.11 26.19 -10.85
N GLY A 31 15.38 25.69 -11.85
CA GLY A 31 15.92 25.16 -13.10
C GLY A 31 16.33 23.68 -13.05
N LEU A 32 16.07 22.98 -11.94
CA LEU A 32 16.37 21.56 -11.77
C LEU A 32 15.10 20.72 -11.95
N GLY A 33 14.81 20.42 -13.22
CA GLY A 33 13.64 19.63 -13.64
C GLY A 33 12.52 20.49 -14.23
N GLN A 34 11.57 19.84 -14.93
CA GLN A 34 10.46 20.52 -15.60
C GLN A 34 9.17 19.71 -15.49
N TYR A 35 8.06 20.42 -15.33
CA TYR A 35 6.71 19.88 -15.50
C TYR A 35 6.24 20.17 -16.92
N THR A 36 5.91 19.12 -17.67
CA THR A 36 5.47 19.24 -19.06
C THR A 36 4.11 18.58 -19.26
N LEU A 37 3.42 19.01 -20.31
CA LEU A 37 2.16 18.42 -20.73
C LEU A 37 2.42 17.00 -21.26
N GLN A 38 1.78 16.00 -20.68
CA GLN A 38 1.94 14.60 -21.02
C GLN A 38 0.76 14.08 -21.86
N TRP A 39 0.99 13.02 -22.65
CA TRP A 39 -0.04 12.38 -23.47
C TRP A 39 -1.27 11.96 -22.64
N PRO A 40 -2.52 12.25 -23.06
CA PRO A 40 -2.94 12.73 -24.39
C PRO A 40 -2.98 14.27 -24.53
N GLY A 41 -2.36 15.03 -23.63
CA GLY A 41 -2.35 16.50 -23.66
C GLY A 41 -3.30 17.16 -22.65
N THR A 42 -3.86 16.40 -21.71
CA THR A 42 -4.86 16.90 -20.76
C THR A 42 -4.34 17.07 -19.33
N TRP A 43 -3.07 16.77 -19.09
CA TRP A 43 -2.51 16.75 -17.75
C TRP A 43 -1.00 17.06 -17.77
N CYS A 44 -0.53 17.67 -16.69
CA CYS A 44 0.86 18.10 -16.54
C CYS A 44 1.55 17.23 -15.50
N PHE A 45 2.76 16.76 -15.81
CA PHE A 45 3.53 15.93 -14.90
C PHE A 45 5.04 16.08 -15.15
N ILE A 46 5.83 15.46 -14.28
CA ILE A 46 7.29 15.52 -14.36
C ILE A 46 7.75 14.99 -15.73
N SER A 47 8.60 15.75 -16.42
CA SER A 47 9.19 15.34 -17.68
C SER A 47 10.15 14.17 -17.45
N THR A 48 9.79 12.99 -17.97
CA THR A 48 10.61 11.77 -17.93
C THR A 48 11.50 11.59 -19.16
N SER A 49 11.30 12.42 -20.21
CA SER A 49 11.84 12.17 -21.56
C SER A 49 12.86 13.19 -22.05
N ASP A 50 12.91 14.41 -21.52
CA ASP A 50 13.82 15.43 -22.07
C ASP A 50 15.29 15.09 -21.78
N SER A 51 15.95 14.57 -22.81
CA SER A 51 17.36 14.16 -22.82
C SER A 51 18.34 15.34 -22.81
N GLN A 52 17.86 16.57 -23.03
CA GLN A 52 18.70 17.78 -23.05
C GLN A 52 19.18 18.22 -21.66
N PHE A 53 18.48 17.86 -20.58
CA PHE A 53 18.86 18.29 -19.23
C PHE A 53 18.98 17.10 -18.27
N THR A 54 20.20 16.80 -17.83
CA THR A 54 20.49 15.84 -16.75
C THR A 54 19.65 16.12 -15.49
N GLY A 55 19.34 17.41 -15.23
CA GLY A 55 18.50 17.83 -14.11
C GLY A 55 17.08 17.23 -14.11
N SER A 56 16.41 17.14 -15.27
CA SER A 56 15.06 16.57 -15.36
C SER A 56 15.05 15.07 -15.07
N ARG A 57 16.05 14.34 -15.57
CA ARG A 57 16.21 12.91 -15.27
C ARG A 57 16.50 12.68 -13.79
N LEU A 58 17.39 13.47 -13.20
CA LEU A 58 17.69 13.39 -11.77
C LEU A 58 16.44 13.68 -10.93
N PHE A 59 15.70 14.74 -11.27
CA PHE A 59 14.46 15.10 -10.57
C PHE A 59 13.41 13.99 -10.62
N ALA A 60 13.12 13.45 -11.82
CA ALA A 60 12.18 12.35 -12.00
C ALA A 60 12.63 11.06 -11.29
N SER A 61 13.92 10.76 -11.35
CA SER A 61 14.52 9.60 -10.67
C SER A 61 14.43 9.72 -9.16
N THR A 62 14.79 10.89 -8.61
CA THR A 62 14.68 11.16 -7.17
C THR A 62 13.23 11.05 -6.70
N PHE A 63 12.25 11.55 -7.46
CA PHE A 63 10.83 11.36 -7.15
C PHE A 63 10.46 9.87 -7.08
N ALA A 64 10.81 9.10 -8.10
CA ALA A 64 10.49 7.67 -8.17
C ALA A 64 11.16 6.88 -7.03
N VAL A 65 12.44 7.12 -6.77
CA VAL A 65 13.22 6.45 -5.72
C VAL A 65 12.71 6.82 -4.33
N LEU A 66 12.47 8.11 -4.03
CA LEU A 66 11.92 8.53 -2.75
C LEU A 66 10.53 7.94 -2.51
N GLY A 67 9.70 7.88 -3.55
CA GLY A 67 8.38 7.22 -3.48
C GLY A 67 8.50 5.74 -3.16
N LEU A 68 9.37 5.00 -3.85
CA LEU A 68 9.58 3.56 -3.59
C LEU A 68 10.15 3.32 -2.20
N LEU A 69 11.13 4.11 -1.78
CA LEU A 69 11.68 4.03 -0.42
C LEU A 69 10.59 4.30 0.63
N SER A 70 9.73 5.29 0.41
CA SER A 70 8.60 5.56 1.30
C SER A 70 7.62 4.40 1.39
N LEU A 71 7.29 3.77 0.25
CA LEU A 71 6.45 2.56 0.23
C LEU A 71 7.12 1.41 0.98
N MET A 72 8.39 1.14 0.72
CA MET A 72 9.14 0.07 1.38
C MET A 72 9.21 0.27 2.89
N VAL A 73 9.56 1.48 3.35
CA VAL A 73 9.57 1.81 4.79
C VAL A 73 8.18 1.61 5.39
N THR A 74 7.13 2.05 4.69
CA THR A 74 5.74 1.87 5.15
C THR A 74 5.39 0.38 5.29
N VAL A 75 5.72 -0.45 4.31
CA VAL A 75 5.49 -1.90 4.34
C VAL A 75 6.26 -2.56 5.49
N VAL A 76 7.55 -2.27 5.63
CA VAL A 76 8.39 -2.83 6.70
C VAL A 76 7.89 -2.41 8.08
N CYS A 77 7.57 -1.13 8.27
CA CYS A 77 7.01 -0.64 9.53
C CYS A 77 5.66 -1.30 9.83
N ASN A 78 4.75 -1.38 8.86
CA ASN A 78 3.46 -2.02 9.04
C ASN A 78 3.61 -3.50 9.37
N LEU A 79 4.50 -4.23 8.69
CA LEU A 79 4.78 -5.64 8.99
C LEU A 79 5.33 -5.81 10.42
N ALA A 80 6.27 -4.96 10.84
CA ALA A 80 6.79 -4.99 12.20
C ALA A 80 5.69 -4.71 13.25
N THR A 81 4.75 -3.80 12.96
CA THR A 81 3.61 -3.58 13.85
C THR A 81 2.66 -4.78 13.90
N ILE A 82 2.43 -5.45 12.76
CA ILE A 82 1.60 -6.66 12.67
C ILE A 82 2.26 -7.79 13.48
N GLU A 83 3.55 -8.05 13.30
CA GLU A 83 4.32 -9.05 14.05
C GLU A 83 4.29 -8.77 15.55
N ALA A 84 4.54 -7.52 15.95
CA ALA A 84 4.46 -7.12 17.36
C ALA A 84 3.06 -7.34 17.93
N LEU A 85 2.01 -7.04 17.17
CA LEU A 85 0.62 -7.22 17.58
C LEU A 85 0.24 -8.70 17.68
N VAL A 86 0.65 -9.53 16.71
CA VAL A 86 0.43 -10.98 16.72
C VAL A 86 1.16 -11.63 17.89
N SER A 87 2.42 -11.27 18.11
CA SER A 87 3.23 -11.75 19.24
C SER A 87 2.55 -11.44 20.58
N ARG A 88 2.10 -10.19 20.78
CA ARG A 88 1.36 -9.74 21.98
C ARG A 88 0.01 -10.46 22.15
N CYS A 89 -0.69 -10.75 21.05
CA CYS A 89 -1.93 -11.52 21.08
C CYS A 89 -1.66 -12.96 21.53
N ARG A 90 -0.64 -13.62 20.96
CA ARG A 90 -0.25 -14.99 21.36
C ARG A 90 0.13 -15.09 22.83
N THR A 91 0.82 -14.09 23.39
CA THR A 91 1.20 -14.08 24.83
C THR A 91 0.02 -13.86 25.78
N LYS A 92 -1.08 -13.24 25.32
CA LYS A 92 -2.25 -12.91 26.16
C LYS A 92 -3.40 -13.92 26.06
N VAL A 93 -3.40 -14.81 25.06
CA VAL A 93 -4.41 -15.88 24.92
C VAL A 93 -4.40 -16.84 26.11
N THR A 94 -3.26 -16.96 26.82
CA THR A 94 -3.11 -17.74 28.05
C THR A 94 -3.72 -17.08 29.30
N ALA A 95 -4.18 -15.83 29.25
CA ALA A 95 -4.67 -15.08 30.41
C ALA A 95 -6.09 -14.46 30.20
N SER A 96 -7.14 -15.27 30.39
CA SER A 96 -8.51 -14.87 30.76
C SER A 96 -9.41 -14.07 29.77
N ARG A 97 -10.73 -14.10 30.02
CA ARG A 97 -11.89 -13.68 29.21
C ARG A 97 -11.89 -12.21 28.70
N SER A 98 -11.06 -11.33 29.27
CA SER A 98 -10.85 -9.95 28.77
C SER A 98 -10.15 -9.91 27.39
N SER A 99 -9.51 -11.03 27.01
CA SER A 99 -8.83 -11.20 25.71
C SER A 99 -9.74 -11.10 24.49
N LYS A 100 -11.05 -11.35 24.59
CA LYS A 100 -11.96 -11.33 23.43
C LYS A 100 -12.19 -9.93 22.86
N GLN A 101 -12.34 -8.92 23.72
CA GLN A 101 -12.50 -7.53 23.28
C GLN A 101 -11.17 -6.98 22.73
N TRP A 102 -10.06 -7.30 23.40
CA TRP A 102 -8.72 -6.86 22.99
C TRP A 102 -8.27 -7.52 21.68
N GLY A 103 -8.58 -8.80 21.50
CA GLY A 103 -8.35 -9.53 20.24
C GLY A 103 -9.17 -8.97 19.08
N ARG A 104 -10.40 -8.49 19.33
CA ARG A 104 -11.21 -7.81 18.30
C ARG A 104 -10.57 -6.48 17.86
N ILE A 105 -10.12 -5.66 18.81
CA ILE A 105 -9.44 -4.38 18.54
C ILE A 105 -8.10 -4.62 17.83
N ALA A 106 -7.34 -5.65 18.23
CA ALA A 106 -6.11 -6.04 17.56
C ALA A 106 -6.36 -6.53 16.13
N MET A 107 -7.38 -7.36 15.90
CA MET A 107 -7.73 -7.80 14.53
C MET A 107 -8.23 -6.65 13.66
N GLU A 108 -9.02 -5.72 14.21
CA GLU A 108 -9.46 -4.49 13.54
C GLU A 108 -8.26 -3.66 13.05
N THR A 109 -7.30 -3.41 13.95
CA THR A 109 -6.09 -2.65 13.61
C THR A 109 -5.18 -3.39 12.62
N LEU A 110 -5.05 -4.72 12.73
CA LEU A 110 -4.29 -5.54 11.78
C LEU A 110 -4.89 -5.48 10.37
N ILE A 111 -6.20 -5.71 10.25
CA ILE A 111 -6.91 -5.66 8.97
C ILE A 111 -6.79 -4.26 8.36
N GLN A 112 -6.95 -3.22 9.17
CA GLN A 112 -6.82 -1.83 8.72
C GLN A 112 -5.41 -1.52 8.20
N LEU A 113 -4.37 -1.90 8.94
CA LEU A 113 -2.97 -1.70 8.51
C LEU A 113 -2.66 -2.45 7.21
N LEU A 114 -3.13 -3.70 7.11
CA LEU A 114 -2.97 -4.52 5.91
C LEU A 114 -3.69 -3.89 4.70
N GLY A 115 -4.94 -3.45 4.88
CA GLY A 115 -5.71 -2.82 3.80
C GLY A 115 -5.10 -1.52 3.31
N ILE A 116 -4.70 -0.63 4.23
CA ILE A 116 -4.03 0.63 3.87
C ILE A 116 -2.71 0.33 3.13
N MET A 117 -1.92 -0.61 3.63
CA MET A 117 -0.66 -1.02 2.98
C MET A 117 -0.88 -1.55 1.55
N CYS A 118 -1.88 -2.42 1.36
CA CYS A 118 -2.21 -2.98 0.05
C CYS A 118 -2.69 -1.91 -0.93
N VAL A 119 -3.61 -1.04 -0.51
CA VAL A 119 -4.14 0.04 -1.37
C VAL A 119 -3.05 1.02 -1.74
N LEU A 120 -2.25 1.47 -0.77
CA LEU A 120 -1.15 2.39 -1.01
C LEU A 120 -0.15 1.82 -2.01
N SER A 121 0.22 0.55 -1.85
CA SER A 121 1.14 -0.14 -2.76
C SER A 121 0.53 -0.34 -4.14
N ALA A 122 -0.71 -0.79 -4.24
CA ALA A 122 -1.39 -1.03 -5.53
C ALA A 122 -1.61 0.27 -6.33
N CYS A 123 -1.84 1.39 -5.66
CA CYS A 123 -2.03 2.68 -6.30
C CYS A 123 -0.71 3.33 -6.75
N TRP A 124 0.33 3.30 -5.92
CA TRP A 124 1.56 4.06 -6.18
C TRP A 124 2.67 3.22 -6.84
N SER A 125 2.76 1.93 -6.56
CA SER A 125 3.83 1.07 -7.10
C SER A 125 3.84 1.03 -8.63
N PRO A 126 2.69 0.86 -9.34
CA PRO A 126 2.69 0.85 -10.81
C PRO A 126 3.25 2.14 -11.40
N LEU A 127 2.93 3.30 -10.81
CA LEU A 127 3.41 4.60 -11.27
C LEU A 127 4.92 4.75 -11.07
N LEU A 128 5.41 4.43 -9.88
CA LEU A 128 6.82 4.61 -9.54
C LEU A 128 7.73 3.64 -10.31
N ILE A 129 7.30 2.38 -10.47
CA ILE A 129 8.04 1.37 -11.24
C ILE A 129 8.06 1.74 -12.73
N THR A 130 6.94 2.19 -13.31
CA THR A 130 6.90 2.61 -14.71
C THR A 130 7.79 3.81 -14.98
N MET A 131 7.75 4.83 -14.11
CA MET A 131 8.68 5.96 -14.20
C MET A 131 10.14 5.50 -14.17
N LEU A 132 10.49 4.63 -13.22
CA LEU A 132 11.86 4.14 -13.08
C LEU A 132 12.31 3.32 -14.29
N LYS A 133 11.42 2.46 -14.81
CA LYS A 133 11.65 1.69 -16.04
C LYS A 133 11.92 2.61 -17.22
N ILE A 134 11.07 3.62 -17.45
CA ILE A 134 11.21 4.60 -18.56
C ILE A 134 12.55 5.34 -18.45
N ILE A 135 12.97 5.71 -17.23
CA ILE A 135 14.23 6.44 -17.00
C ILE A 135 15.47 5.56 -17.27
N PHE A 136 15.46 4.29 -16.84
CA PHE A 136 16.63 3.41 -16.94
C PHE A 136 16.71 2.61 -18.25
N SER A 137 15.60 2.28 -18.88
CA SER A 137 15.59 1.36 -20.04
C SER A 137 16.13 1.98 -21.33
N ARG A 138 16.57 3.26 -21.32
CA ARG A 138 17.10 3.97 -22.51
C ARG A 138 16.17 3.90 -23.74
N THR A 139 14.89 3.54 -23.53
CA THR A 139 13.89 3.49 -24.59
C THR A 139 13.25 4.86 -24.61
N SER A 140 13.76 5.70 -25.50
CA SER A 140 13.33 7.08 -25.71
C SER A 140 11.81 7.15 -25.79
N PHE A 141 11.17 7.71 -24.77
CA PHE A 141 9.78 8.17 -24.83
C PHE A 141 9.66 9.43 -25.71
N GLU A 142 10.42 9.51 -26.80
CA GLU A 142 10.25 10.57 -27.81
C GLU A 142 8.91 10.38 -28.55
N HIS A 143 8.33 9.17 -28.54
CA HIS A 143 7.24 8.80 -29.46
C HIS A 143 5.80 9.03 -28.95
N CYS A 144 5.59 9.55 -27.73
CA CYS A 144 4.23 9.98 -27.32
C CYS A 144 3.99 11.49 -27.42
N LYS A 145 5.00 12.25 -27.87
CA LYS A 145 4.92 13.70 -28.16
C LYS A 145 4.75 13.99 -29.66
N GLU A 146 5.24 13.13 -30.55
CA GLU A 146 5.22 13.37 -32.00
C GLU A 146 3.98 12.74 -32.66
N PHE A 147 2.86 13.45 -32.57
CA PHE A 147 1.62 13.12 -33.25
C PHE A 147 1.67 13.60 -34.71
N SER A 148 2.42 12.91 -35.58
CA SER A 148 2.28 13.01 -37.03
C SER A 148 3.32 12.16 -37.74
N SER A 149 3.08 10.86 -37.94
CA SER A 149 3.52 10.08 -39.11
C SER A 149 3.00 8.65 -39.00
N GLU A 150 2.45 8.16 -40.10
CA GLU A 150 1.98 6.79 -40.30
C GLU A 150 3.03 5.75 -39.86
N ALA A 151 2.52 4.64 -39.29
CA ALA A 151 3.21 3.38 -39.03
C ALA A 151 4.26 3.36 -37.89
N GLN A 152 3.83 3.34 -36.62
CA GLN A 152 4.64 2.73 -35.55
C GLN A 152 3.82 2.07 -34.41
N SER A 153 3.97 0.74 -34.32
CA SER A 153 3.76 -0.23 -33.23
C SER A 153 2.63 -0.05 -32.18
N SER A 154 1.65 -0.97 -32.23
CA SER A 154 0.63 -1.20 -31.19
C SER A 154 1.20 -1.32 -29.75
N GLU A 155 2.45 -1.73 -29.60
CA GLU A 155 3.14 -1.90 -28.32
C GLU A 155 3.44 -0.56 -27.60
N LEU A 156 3.81 0.50 -28.33
CA LEU A 156 4.15 1.79 -27.72
C LEU A 156 2.91 2.51 -27.19
N HIS A 157 1.80 2.41 -27.92
CA HIS A 157 0.50 2.92 -27.47
C HIS A 157 0.06 2.24 -26.16
N LYS A 158 0.32 0.93 -25.99
CA LYS A 158 0.02 0.22 -24.74
C LYS A 158 0.82 0.76 -23.56
N GLU A 159 2.11 1.09 -23.75
CA GLU A 159 2.94 1.64 -22.66
C GLU A 159 2.47 3.04 -22.22
N CYS A 160 2.11 3.94 -23.15
CA CYS A 160 1.58 5.26 -22.80
C CYS A 160 0.21 5.16 -22.10
N ASN A 161 -0.67 4.26 -22.54
CA ASN A 161 -1.93 3.98 -21.86
C ASN A 161 -1.71 3.35 -20.47
N PHE A 162 -0.71 2.49 -20.31
CA PHE A 162 -0.36 1.89 -19.04
C PHE A 162 0.13 2.94 -18.04
N PHE A 163 1.00 3.86 -18.48
CA PHE A 163 1.46 4.99 -17.66
C PHE A 163 0.29 5.89 -17.25
N LEU A 164 -0.60 6.25 -18.17
CA LEU A 164 -1.80 7.01 -17.86
C LEU A 164 -2.71 6.28 -16.85
N THR A 165 -2.85 4.97 -17.00
CA THR A 165 -3.61 4.13 -16.06
C THR A 165 -2.96 4.11 -14.69
N ALA A 166 -1.63 4.02 -14.62
CA ALA A 166 -0.88 4.07 -13.37
C ALA A 166 -1.04 5.42 -12.65
N VAL A 167 -1.04 6.53 -13.39
CA VAL A 167 -1.32 7.87 -12.82
C VAL A 167 -2.75 7.96 -12.29
N ARG A 168 -3.73 7.44 -13.04
CA ARG A 168 -5.12 7.37 -12.58
C ARG A 168 -5.27 6.51 -11.32
N LEU A 169 -4.57 5.38 -11.23
CA LEU A 169 -4.54 4.56 -10.02
C LEU A 169 -3.93 5.31 -8.83
N ALA A 170 -2.86 6.08 -9.06
CA ALA A 170 -2.26 6.90 -8.02
C ALA A 170 -3.19 8.02 -7.53
N SER A 171 -3.94 8.67 -8.42
CA SER A 171 -4.92 9.71 -8.01
C SER A 171 -6.14 9.13 -7.30
N LEU A 172 -6.53 7.91 -7.63
CA LEU A 172 -7.58 7.19 -6.91
C LEU A 172 -7.20 6.95 -5.44
N ASN A 173 -5.91 6.86 -5.09
CA ASN A 173 -5.46 6.67 -3.71
C ASN A 173 -6.01 7.74 -2.75
N GLN A 174 -6.04 9.01 -3.17
CA GLN A 174 -6.53 10.10 -2.32
C GLN A 174 -8.03 9.99 -2.02
N ILE A 175 -8.78 9.38 -2.93
CA ILE A 175 -10.20 9.09 -2.74
C ILE A 175 -10.34 7.86 -1.83
N LEU A 176 -9.62 6.78 -2.16
CA LEU A 176 -9.68 5.52 -1.42
C LEU A 176 -9.21 5.65 0.03
N ASP A 177 -8.27 6.55 0.37
CA ASP A 177 -7.69 6.62 1.71
C ASP A 177 -8.73 6.84 2.85
N PRO A 178 -9.64 7.84 2.78
CA PRO A 178 -10.76 7.95 3.72
C PRO A 178 -11.72 6.75 3.69
N TRP A 179 -12.04 6.23 2.51
CA TRP A 179 -13.01 5.15 2.34
C TRP A 179 -12.46 3.81 2.84
N VAL A 180 -11.18 3.53 2.67
CA VAL A 180 -10.52 2.31 3.15
C VAL A 180 -10.57 2.30 4.67
N TYR A 181 -10.28 3.41 5.33
CA TYR A 181 -10.44 3.52 6.78
C TYR A 181 -11.89 3.27 7.23
N LEU A 182 -12.87 3.86 6.54
CA LEU A 182 -14.29 3.76 6.90
C LEU A 182 -14.93 2.39 6.54
N LEU A 183 -14.60 1.83 5.38
CA LEU A 183 -15.16 0.58 4.83
C LEU A 183 -14.52 -0.65 5.47
N LEU A 184 -13.20 -0.67 5.70
CA LEU A 184 -12.56 -1.78 6.43
C LEU A 184 -13.10 -1.89 7.85
N ARG A 185 -13.33 -0.74 8.50
CA ARG A 185 -13.83 -0.68 9.86
C ARG A 185 -15.23 -1.28 10.02
N LYS A 186 -16.11 -1.13 9.03
CA LYS A 186 -17.50 -1.62 9.13
C LYS A 186 -17.77 -2.93 8.41
N ILE A 187 -17.41 -3.04 7.13
CA ILE A 187 -17.87 -4.12 6.26
C ILE A 187 -16.98 -5.36 6.42
N LEU A 188 -15.66 -5.18 6.39
CA LEU A 188 -14.73 -6.30 6.50
C LEU A 188 -14.69 -6.86 7.91
N LEU A 189 -14.81 -6.05 8.96
CA LEU A 189 -15.00 -6.56 10.33
C LEU A 189 -16.27 -7.39 10.50
N GLN A 190 -17.39 -6.96 9.94
CA GLN A 190 -18.61 -7.78 9.96
C GLN A 190 -18.42 -9.09 9.19
N LYS A 191 -17.83 -9.05 8.00
CA LYS A 191 -17.61 -10.24 7.17
C LYS A 191 -16.56 -11.19 7.75
N PHE A 192 -15.49 -10.67 8.34
CA PHE A 192 -14.44 -11.46 8.98
C PHE A 192 -14.91 -12.06 10.29
N CYS A 193 -15.69 -11.32 11.10
CA CYS A 193 -16.34 -11.91 12.28
C CYS A 193 -17.36 -12.98 11.91
N GLN A 194 -18.12 -12.81 10.83
CA GLN A 194 -19.03 -13.84 10.32
C GLN A 194 -18.26 -15.08 9.84
N ALA A 195 -17.21 -14.90 9.05
CA ALA A 195 -16.37 -16.00 8.55
C ALA A 195 -15.64 -16.72 9.68
N ALA A 196 -15.01 -15.99 10.61
CA ALA A 196 -14.32 -16.58 11.76
C ALA A 196 -15.29 -17.31 12.70
N ASN A 197 -16.51 -16.79 12.91
CA ASN A 197 -17.54 -17.49 13.67
C ASN A 197 -18.05 -18.74 12.94
N ALA A 198 -18.15 -18.71 11.61
CA ALA A 198 -18.53 -19.89 10.81
C ALA A 198 -17.47 -20.98 10.89
N VAL A 199 -16.19 -20.62 10.73
CA VAL A 199 -15.05 -21.56 10.82
C VAL A 199 -14.89 -22.09 12.25
N SER A 200 -15.07 -21.24 13.27
CA SER A 200 -15.06 -21.66 14.68
C SER A 200 -16.22 -22.59 15.01
N LYS A 201 -17.42 -22.36 14.43
CA LYS A 201 -18.56 -23.27 14.58
C LYS A 201 -18.30 -24.62 13.91
N CYS A 202 -17.72 -24.64 12.71
CA CYS A 202 -17.32 -25.88 12.05
C CYS A 202 -16.31 -26.66 12.90
N SER A 203 -15.27 -25.99 13.40
CA SER A 203 -14.24 -26.62 14.23
C SER A 203 -14.78 -27.15 15.57
N ASN A 204 -15.67 -26.40 16.25
CA ASN A 204 -16.31 -26.88 17.48
C ASN A 204 -17.29 -28.04 17.22
N ASN A 205 -18.01 -28.02 16.10
CA ASN A 205 -18.90 -29.11 15.74
C ASN A 205 -18.11 -30.39 15.41
N GLU A 206 -17.04 -30.30 14.63
CA GLU A 206 -16.15 -31.43 14.33
C GLU A 206 -15.49 -32.01 15.60
N CYS A 207 -15.08 -31.16 16.54
CA CYS A 207 -14.51 -31.59 17.82
C CYS A 207 -15.56 -32.27 18.72
N LYS A 208 -16.77 -31.72 18.78
CA LYS A 208 -17.88 -32.29 19.55
C LYS A 208 -18.35 -33.62 18.99
N GLU A 209 -18.44 -33.73 17.66
CA GLU A 209 -18.83 -34.94 16.96
C GLU A 209 -17.81 -36.07 17.20
N ARG A 210 -16.51 -35.77 17.09
CA ARG A 210 -15.42 -36.72 17.40
C ARG A 210 -15.43 -37.20 18.86
N SER A 211 -15.80 -36.33 19.80
CA SER A 211 -15.92 -36.70 21.22
C SER A 211 -17.10 -37.64 21.50
N ILE A 212 -18.21 -37.48 20.76
CA ILE A 212 -19.40 -38.32 20.91
C ILE A 212 -19.11 -39.71 20.35
N THR A 213 -18.49 -39.81 19.16
CA THR A 213 -18.15 -41.09 18.53
C THR A 213 -17.18 -41.89 19.39
N LEU A 214 -16.15 -41.24 19.96
CA LEU A 214 -15.18 -41.89 20.85
C LEU A 214 -15.85 -42.44 22.13
N SER A 215 -16.81 -41.68 22.68
CA SER A 215 -17.54 -42.10 23.89
C SER A 215 -18.48 -43.29 23.63
N GLU A 216 -19.03 -43.44 22.42
CA GLU A 216 -19.84 -44.60 22.04
C GLU A 216 -18.96 -45.84 21.78
N GLU A 217 -17.80 -45.66 21.16
CA GLU A 217 -16.84 -46.75 20.90
C GLU A 217 -16.31 -47.36 22.22
N ILE A 218 -15.97 -46.51 23.20
CA ILE A 218 -15.52 -46.95 24.54
C ILE A 218 -16.64 -47.68 25.28
N ARG A 219 -17.89 -47.24 25.13
CA ARG A 219 -19.04 -47.90 25.78
C ARG A 219 -19.33 -49.28 25.16
N ARG A 220 -19.09 -49.47 23.86
CA ARG A 220 -19.24 -50.77 23.18
C ARG A 220 -18.12 -51.77 23.45
N THR A 221 -16.92 -51.29 23.78
CA THR A 221 -15.77 -52.16 24.08
C THR A 221 -15.68 -52.56 25.55
N ALA A 222 -16.43 -51.88 26.43
CA ALA A 222 -16.52 -52.17 27.87
C ALA A 222 -17.74 -53.03 28.27
N ALA A 223 -18.58 -53.43 27.31
CA ALA A 223 -19.74 -54.31 27.50
C ALA A 223 -19.47 -55.66 26.82
#